data_AF-H9FF74-F1
#
_entry.id   AF-H9FF74-F1
#
_cell.length_a   1.000
_cell.length_b   1.000
_cell.length_c   1.000
_cell.angle_alpha   90.00
_cell.angle_beta   90.00
_cell.angle_gamma   90.00
#
_symmetry.space_group_name_H-M   'P 1'
#
loop_
_entity.id
_entity.type
_entity.pdbx_description
1 polymer ?
#
loop_
_entity_poly.entity_id
_entity_poly.type
_entity_poly.pdbx_seq_one_letter_code
_entity_poly.pdbx_strand_id
1 'polypeptide(L)'
;YYLHDVLDLMDCCDTGFHLALGQVLRSYMAAESRTQASQVQGLGSLEEAVEALDPSGDKAKVLEVHATIFCPPLRFDYHPHDGDEVAEICVEMELQDEILPRAQNIQSRLDRQTIETEEVNKTLKAIVQALL
;
A
#
# COMPACT_ATOMS: atom_id res chain seq x y z
N TYR A 1 -58.17 46.82 36.09
CA TYR A 1 -58.79 45.50 35.98
C TYR A 1 -58.42 44.89 34.63
N TYR A 2 -59.24 44.98 33.57
CA TYR A 2 -59.01 44.29 32.29
C TYR A 2 -57.61 44.38 31.66
N LEU A 3 -56.90 45.50 31.73
CA LEU A 3 -55.58 45.63 31.09
C LEU A 3 -54.47 44.99 31.93
N HIS A 4 -54.41 45.29 33.24
CA HIS A 4 -53.33 44.83 34.11
C HIS A 4 -53.45 43.34 34.45
N ASP A 5 -54.66 42.87 34.77
CA ASP A 5 -54.86 41.47 35.17
C ASP A 5 -54.61 40.50 34.00
N VAL A 6 -54.86 40.96 32.76
CA VAL A 6 -54.56 40.17 31.55
C VAL A 6 -53.06 40.12 31.28
N LEU A 7 -52.32 41.21 31.51
CA LEU A 7 -50.86 41.22 31.40
C LEU A 7 -50.22 40.33 32.47
N ASP A 8 -50.65 40.45 33.72
CA ASP A 8 -50.14 39.63 34.83
C ASP A 8 -50.44 38.14 34.61
N LEU A 9 -51.61 37.81 34.04
CA LEU A 9 -51.95 36.44 33.66
C LEU A 9 -51.05 35.91 32.53
N MET A 10 -50.71 36.74 31.54
CA MET A 10 -49.78 36.34 30.47
C MET A 10 -48.37 36.11 31.02
N ASP A 11 -47.88 36.99 31.89
CA ASP A 11 -46.57 36.81 32.55
C ASP A 11 -46.54 35.54 33.43
N CYS A 12 -47.64 35.22 34.11
CA CYS A 12 -47.79 33.97 34.86
C CYS A 12 -47.77 32.74 33.94
N CYS A 13 -48.40 32.81 32.75
CA CYS A 13 -48.36 31.74 31.75
C CYS A 13 -46.95 31.52 31.18
N ASP A 14 -46.17 32.58 31.00
CA ASP A 14 -44.80 32.52 30.44
C ASP A 14 -43.72 32.20 31.49
N THR A 15 -44.08 32.23 32.78
CA THR A 15 -43.15 32.01 33.89
C THR A 15 -42.44 30.67 33.75
N GLY A 16 -41.12 30.72 33.53
CA GLY A 16 -40.27 29.53 33.43
C GLY A 16 -40.24 28.85 32.06
N PHE A 17 -41.18 29.14 31.15
CA PHE A 17 -41.23 28.53 29.81
C PHE A 17 -39.95 28.80 29.01
N HIS A 18 -39.58 30.07 28.86
CA HIS A 18 -38.38 30.45 28.10
C HIS A 18 -37.09 29.94 28.73
N LEU A 19 -37.03 29.86 30.06
CA LEU A 19 -35.87 29.33 30.78
C LEU A 19 -35.71 27.84 30.49
N ALA A 20 -36.78 27.05 30.65
CA ALA A 20 -36.78 25.62 30.39
C ALA A 20 -36.48 25.32 28.90
N LEU A 21 -37.16 26.03 27.98
CA LEU A 21 -36.90 25.92 26.55
C LEU A 21 -35.44 26.25 26.22
N GLY A 22 -34.90 27.34 26.77
CA GLY A 22 -33.51 27.73 26.58
C GLY A 22 -32.51 26.71 27.14
N GLN A 23 -32.84 26.01 28.23
CA GLN A 23 -32.02 24.91 28.77
C GLN A 23 -32.03 23.68 27.87
N VAL A 24 -33.21 23.30 27.37
CA VAL A 24 -33.39 22.17 26.44
C VAL A 24 -32.62 22.42 25.14
N LEU A 25 -32.80 23.61 24.54
CA LEU A 25 -32.12 23.97 23.29
C LEU A 25 -30.58 24.01 23.45
N ARG A 26 -30.07 24.55 24.57
CA ARG A 26 -28.62 24.50 24.85
C ARG A 26 -28.09 23.08 25.01
N SER A 27 -28.85 22.22 25.68
CA SER A 27 -28.47 20.81 25.86
C SER A 27 -28.45 20.06 24.52
N TYR A 28 -29.44 20.34 23.66
CA TYR A 28 -29.49 19.83 22.30
C TYR A 28 -28.29 20.30 21.47
N MET A 29 -28.00 21.61 21.42
CA MET A 29 -26.84 22.13 20.70
C MET A 29 -25.51 21.54 21.20
N ALA A 30 -25.37 21.35 22.51
CA ALA A 30 -24.17 20.71 23.08
C ALA A 30 -24.05 19.24 22.70
N ALA A 31 -25.17 18.51 22.59
CA ALA A 31 -25.18 17.14 22.10
C ALA A 31 -24.78 17.07 20.62
N GLU A 32 -25.37 17.90 19.77
CA GLU A 32 -25.02 18.02 18.34
C GLU A 32 -23.54 18.37 18.15
N SER A 33 -23.01 19.34 18.90
CA SER A 33 -21.59 19.71 18.83
C SER A 33 -20.66 18.55 19.22
N ARG A 34 -21.01 17.74 20.23
CA ARG A 34 -20.23 16.55 20.59
C ARG A 34 -20.29 15.48 19.51
N THR A 35 -21.46 15.25 18.91
CA THR A 35 -21.62 14.32 17.78
C THR A 35 -20.76 14.76 16.60
N GLN A 36 -20.79 16.05 16.26
CA GLN A 36 -19.96 16.62 15.19
C GLN A 36 -18.46 16.45 15.50
N ALA A 37 -18.03 16.76 16.73
CA ALA A 37 -16.63 16.58 17.13
C ALA A 37 -16.19 15.11 17.03
N SER A 38 -17.03 14.17 17.47
CA SER A 38 -16.77 12.73 17.34
C SER A 38 -16.69 12.29 15.87
N GLN A 39 -17.53 12.86 15.00
CA GLN A 39 -17.49 12.56 13.57
C GLN A 39 -16.20 13.07 12.93
N VAL A 40 -15.80 14.31 13.22
CA VAL A 40 -14.55 14.88 12.72
C VAL A 40 -13.34 14.07 13.18
N GLN A 41 -13.32 13.65 14.46
CA GLN A 41 -12.28 12.78 14.97
C GLN A 41 -12.23 11.43 14.22
N GLY A 42 -13.39 10.80 14.00
CA GLY A 42 -13.48 9.55 13.26
C GLY A 42 -13.01 9.66 11.81
N LEU A 43 -13.33 10.78 11.14
CA LEU A 43 -12.81 11.07 9.81
C LEU A 43 -11.29 11.27 9.81
N GLY A 44 -10.75 11.97 10.81
CA GLY A 44 -9.30 12.12 10.96
C GLY A 44 -8.58 10.78 11.11
N SER A 45 -9.09 9.87 11.95
CA SER A 45 -8.52 8.52 12.07
C SER A 45 -8.62 7.69 10.78
N LEU A 46 -9.67 7.90 9.98
CA LEU A 46 -9.80 7.25 8.68
C LEU A 46 -8.82 7.84 7.66
N GLU A 47 -8.64 9.15 7.64
CA GLU A 47 -7.63 9.82 6.80
C GLU A 47 -6.23 9.31 7.15
N GLU A 48 -5.88 9.23 8.44
CA GLU A 48 -4.62 8.63 8.89
C GLU A 48 -4.46 7.18 8.40
N ALA A 49 -5.52 6.36 8.43
CA ALA A 49 -5.48 4.99 7.94
C ALA A 49 -5.32 4.90 6.41
N VAL A 50 -5.90 5.84 5.67
CA VAL A 50 -5.75 5.95 4.20
C VAL A 50 -4.33 6.36 3.83
N GLU A 51 -3.76 7.34 4.51
CA GLU A 51 -2.38 7.78 4.30
C GLU A 51 -1.36 6.72 4.72
N ALA A 52 -1.73 5.84 5.67
CA ALA A 52 -0.90 4.73 6.11
C ALA A 52 -0.95 3.49 5.19
N LEU A 53 -1.72 3.52 4.08
CA LEU A 53 -1.73 2.42 3.10
C LEU A 53 -0.35 2.27 2.45
N ASP A 54 0.31 1.14 2.71
CA ASP A 54 1.64 0.83 2.19
C ASP A 54 1.67 -0.53 1.49
N PRO A 55 1.34 -0.59 0.18
CA PRO A 55 1.38 -1.84 -0.58
C PRO A 55 2.76 -2.52 -0.58
N SER A 56 3.84 -1.75 -0.44
CA SER A 56 5.21 -2.31 -0.43
C SER A 56 5.53 -2.95 0.91
N GLY A 57 5.16 -2.30 2.02
CA GLY A 57 5.23 -2.84 3.37
C GLY A 57 4.36 -4.07 3.56
N ASP A 58 3.12 -4.04 3.05
CA ASP A 58 2.22 -5.19 3.08
C ASP A 58 2.82 -6.39 2.33
N LYS A 59 3.39 -6.17 1.14
CA LYS A 59 4.10 -7.22 0.38
C LYS A 59 5.27 -7.78 1.18
N ALA A 60 6.08 -6.93 1.82
CA ALA A 60 7.21 -7.37 2.62
C ALA A 60 6.76 -8.24 3.80
N LYS A 61 5.69 -7.83 4.49
CA LYS A 61 5.09 -8.59 5.60
C LYS A 61 4.56 -9.95 5.14
N VAL A 62 3.93 -10.03 3.96
CA VAL A 62 3.50 -11.31 3.38
C VAL A 62 4.69 -12.22 3.11
N LEU A 63 5.78 -11.70 2.53
CA LEU A 63 7.00 -12.47 2.29
C LEU A 63 7.65 -12.95 3.59
N GLU A 64 7.63 -12.14 4.64
CA GLU A 64 8.17 -12.48 5.96
C GLU A 64 7.33 -13.57 6.65
N VAL A 65 6.00 -13.39 6.71
CA VAL A 65 5.08 -14.37 7.32
C VAL A 65 5.14 -15.72 6.62
N HIS A 66 5.40 -15.73 5.32
CA HIS A 66 5.47 -16.95 4.50
C HIS A 66 6.89 -17.24 4.00
N ALA A 67 7.92 -16.90 4.79
CA ALA A 67 9.31 -17.00 4.38
C ALA A 67 9.71 -18.40 3.87
N THR A 68 9.15 -19.48 4.42
CA THR A 68 9.45 -20.85 3.98
C THR A 68 8.90 -21.20 2.59
N ILE A 69 7.90 -20.44 2.11
CA ILE A 69 7.31 -20.62 0.77
C ILE A 69 8.11 -19.82 -0.26
N PHE A 70 8.57 -18.62 0.13
CA PHE A 70 9.23 -17.68 -0.77
C PHE A 70 10.76 -17.70 -0.69
N CYS A 71 11.35 -18.48 0.21
CA CYS A 71 12.80 -18.61 0.29
C CYS A 71 13.36 -19.24 -1.00
N PRO A 72 14.41 -18.66 -1.59
CA PRO A 72 15.08 -19.28 -2.73
C PRO A 72 15.62 -20.68 -2.36
N PRO A 73 15.55 -21.65 -3.27
CA PRO A 73 16.15 -22.96 -3.04
C PRO A 73 17.68 -22.86 -2.99
N LEU A 74 18.32 -23.90 -2.46
CA LEU A 74 19.77 -24.06 -2.55
C LEU A 74 20.20 -24.05 -4.02
N ARG A 75 21.38 -23.49 -4.27
CA ARG A 75 21.99 -23.56 -5.60
C ARG A 75 22.36 -25.00 -5.90
N PHE A 76 22.32 -25.34 -7.17
CA PHE A 76 22.87 -26.60 -7.64
C PHE A 76 24.38 -26.47 -7.69
N ASP A 77 25.06 -27.32 -6.94
CA ASP A 77 26.51 -27.45 -7.01
C ASP A 77 26.89 -28.58 -7.97
N TYR A 78 28.09 -28.48 -8.55
CA TYR A 78 28.65 -29.57 -9.34
C TYR A 78 28.81 -30.82 -8.46
N HIS A 79 28.30 -31.96 -8.92
CA HIS A 79 28.44 -33.24 -8.25
C HIS A 79 29.35 -34.13 -9.09
N PRO A 80 30.58 -34.42 -8.63
CA PRO A 80 31.51 -35.29 -9.34
C PRO A 80 30.93 -36.68 -9.59
N HIS A 81 31.14 -37.20 -10.79
CA HIS A 81 30.83 -38.58 -11.13
C HIS A 81 32.09 -39.44 -11.05
N ASP A 82 32.01 -40.61 -10.41
CA ASP A 82 33.10 -41.60 -10.32
C ASP A 82 34.48 -41.06 -9.87
N GLY A 83 34.47 -40.04 -9.00
CA GLY A 83 35.70 -39.46 -8.45
C GLY A 83 36.36 -38.42 -9.35
N ASP A 84 35.62 -37.83 -10.29
CA ASP A 84 36.12 -36.70 -11.09
C ASP A 84 36.64 -35.55 -10.21
N GLU A 85 37.86 -35.10 -10.49
CA GLU A 85 38.55 -34.04 -9.76
C GLU A 85 38.41 -32.67 -10.44
N VAL A 86 37.84 -32.61 -11.66
CA VAL A 86 37.72 -31.38 -12.44
C VAL A 86 36.35 -30.73 -12.21
N ALA A 87 36.33 -29.57 -11.56
CA ALA A 87 35.12 -28.79 -11.29
C ALA A 87 35.02 -27.49 -12.12
N GLU A 88 35.96 -27.27 -13.04
CA GLU A 88 36.06 -26.07 -13.86
C GLU A 88 36.04 -26.40 -15.35
N ILE A 89 35.73 -25.41 -16.18
CA ILE A 89 35.74 -25.57 -17.62
C ILE A 89 37.19 -25.58 -18.11
N CYS A 90 37.66 -26.73 -18.59
CA CYS A 90 38.95 -26.88 -19.26
C CYS A 90 38.76 -26.90 -20.79
N VAL A 91 39.43 -25.99 -21.51
CA VAL A 91 39.37 -25.93 -22.98
C VAL A 91 40.71 -26.35 -23.56
N GLU A 92 40.80 -27.62 -23.95
CA GLU A 92 41.95 -28.17 -24.67
C GLU A 92 42.05 -27.60 -26.09
N MET A 93 43.24 -27.65 -26.69
CA MET A 93 43.51 -27.02 -27.99
C MET A 93 42.59 -27.56 -29.09
N GLU A 94 42.28 -28.85 -29.05
CA GLU A 94 41.40 -29.58 -29.97
C GLU A 94 39.94 -29.10 -29.90
N LEU A 95 39.52 -28.52 -28.77
CA LEU A 95 38.17 -28.03 -28.53
C LEU A 95 38.03 -26.52 -28.78
N GLN A 96 39.14 -25.78 -28.91
CA GLN A 96 39.11 -24.31 -29.05
C GLN A 96 38.34 -23.86 -30.30
N ASP A 97 38.51 -24.56 -31.42
CA ASP A 97 37.85 -24.24 -32.68
C ASP A 97 36.31 -24.41 -32.64
N GLU A 98 35.78 -25.13 -31.65
CA GLU A 98 34.34 -25.25 -31.40
C GLU A 98 33.87 -24.29 -30.30
N ILE A 99 34.55 -24.29 -29.15
CA ILE A 99 34.11 -23.58 -27.94
C ILE A 99 34.19 -22.07 -28.12
N LEU A 100 35.24 -21.55 -28.76
CA LEU A 100 35.42 -20.11 -28.90
C LEU A 100 34.37 -19.48 -29.84
N PRO A 101 34.10 -20.02 -31.05
CA PRO A 101 33.01 -19.52 -31.88
C PRO A 101 31.64 -19.66 -31.22
N ARG A 102 31.41 -20.73 -30.44
CA ARG A 102 30.18 -20.92 -29.69
C ARG A 102 29.99 -19.84 -28.63
N ALA A 103 31.03 -19.51 -27.87
CA ALA A 103 30.98 -18.43 -26.89
C ALA A 103 30.68 -17.07 -27.55
N GLN A 104 31.33 -16.76 -28.68
CA GLN A 104 31.07 -15.54 -29.45
C GLN A 104 29.62 -15.49 -29.97
N ASN A 105 29.11 -16.62 -30.48
CA ASN A 105 27.73 -16.70 -30.94
C ASN A 105 26.72 -16.47 -29.81
N ILE A 106 26.96 -17.07 -28.63
CA ILE A 106 26.13 -16.86 -27.44
C ILE A 106 26.16 -15.38 -27.06
N GLN A 107 27.33 -14.75 -27.03
CA GLN A 107 27.46 -13.34 -26.69
C GLN A 107 26.67 -12.45 -27.67
N SER A 108 26.86 -12.62 -28.97
CA SER A 108 26.13 -11.83 -29.98
C SER A 108 24.60 -12.00 -29.87
N ARG A 109 24.15 -13.21 -29.51
CA ARG A 109 22.72 -13.46 -29.27
C ARG A 109 22.20 -12.78 -28.01
N LEU A 110 22.97 -12.84 -26.92
CA LEU A 110 22.63 -12.16 -25.66
C LEU A 110 22.58 -10.65 -25.86
N ASP A 111 23.51 -10.07 -26.61
CA ASP A 111 23.52 -8.63 -26.90
C ASP A 111 22.23 -8.21 -27.61
N ARG A 112 21.82 -8.95 -28.65
CA ARG A 112 20.56 -8.71 -29.36
C ARG A 112 19.33 -8.86 -28.44
N GLN A 113 19.29 -9.93 -27.64
CA GLN A 113 18.16 -10.17 -26.71
C GLN A 113 18.10 -9.12 -25.60
N THR A 114 19.23 -8.59 -25.16
CA THR A 114 19.29 -7.54 -24.13
C THR A 114 18.66 -6.26 -24.65
N ILE A 115 18.98 -5.86 -25.89
CA ILE A 115 18.38 -4.69 -26.54
C ILE A 115 16.86 -4.86 -26.64
N GLU A 116 16.40 -6.00 -27.19
CA GLU A 116 14.98 -6.30 -27.33
C GLU A 116 14.24 -6.29 -25.97
N THR A 117 14.85 -6.89 -24.95
CA THR A 117 14.29 -6.89 -23.58
C THR A 117 14.20 -5.48 -23.00
N GLU A 118 15.20 -4.64 -23.25
CA GLU A 118 15.22 -3.26 -22.77
C GLU A 118 14.12 -2.41 -23.44
N GLU A 119 13.88 -2.59 -24.73
CA GLU A 119 12.79 -1.93 -25.46
C GLU A 119 11.42 -2.34 -24.91
N VAL A 120 11.18 -3.64 -24.72
CA VAL A 120 9.94 -4.14 -24.12
C VAL A 120 9.76 -3.58 -22.70
N ASN A 121 10.84 -3.51 -21.91
CA ASN A 121 10.78 -2.97 -20.55
C ASN A 121 10.48 -1.47 -20.54
N LYS A 122 10.98 -0.68 -21.51
CA LYS A 122 10.62 0.74 -21.66
C LYS A 122 9.12 0.90 -21.93
N THR A 123 8.59 0.12 -22.87
CA THR A 123 7.15 0.13 -23.16
C THR A 123 6.32 -0.30 -21.95
N LEU A 124 6.74 -1.35 -21.24
CA LEU A 124 6.07 -1.81 -20.03
C LEU A 124 6.05 -0.72 -18.95
N LYS A 125 7.18 -0.08 -18.68
CA LYS A 125 7.27 1.02 -17.70
C LYS A 125 6.39 2.20 -18.08
N ALA A 126 6.34 2.57 -19.36
CA ALA A 126 5.46 3.64 -19.84
C ALA A 126 3.98 3.30 -19.65
N ILE A 127 3.58 2.06 -19.93
CA ILE A 127 2.20 1.59 -19.71
C ILE A 127 1.87 1.58 -18.22
N VAL A 128 2.76 1.05 -17.36
CA VAL A 128 2.55 1.03 -15.91
C VAL A 128 2.44 2.45 -15.37
N GLN A 129 3.29 3.38 -15.80
CA GLN A 129 3.19 4.78 -15.41
C GLN A 129 1.89 5.44 -15.86
N ALA A 130 1.32 5.03 -16.99
CA ALA A 130 0.02 5.54 -17.45
C ALA A 130 -1.17 4.97 -16.66
N LEU A 131 -0.98 3.87 -15.92
CA LEU A 131 -2.00 3.22 -15.09
C LEU A 131 -1.97 3.66 -13.62
N LEU A 132 -0.87 4.28 -13.18
CA LEU A 132 -0.66 4.83 -11.83
C LEU A 132 -1.01 6.31 -11.80
#